data_AF-A0A6J4XTG2-F1
#
_entry.id   AF-A0A6J4XTG2-F1
#
_cell.length_a   1.000
_cell.length_b   1.000
_cell.length_c   1.000
_cell.angle_alpha   90.00
_cell.angle_beta   90.00
_cell.angle_gamma   90.00
#
_symmetry.space_group_name_H-M   'P 1'
#
loop_
_entity.id
_entity.type
_entity.pdbx_description
1 polymer ?
#
loop_
_entity_poly.entity_id
_entity_poly.type
_entity_poly.pdbx_seq_one_letter_code
_entity_poly.pdbx_strand_id
1 'polypeptide(L)' 'MKMEHNFADYVDEKGVSKIQALEQELGNTLIAYRTPPQPANLPDEKLAKIKKLEKQLCVRLVAYENH' A
#
# COMPACT_ATOMS: atom_id res chain seq x y z
N MET A 1 -8.56 -26.51 7.77
CA MET A 1 -8.85 -25.56 6.68
C MET A 1 -8.14 -24.26 7.01
N LYS A 2 -7.02 -23.95 6.34
CA LYS A 2 -6.42 -22.62 6.44
C LYS A 2 -7.31 -21.70 5.60
N MET A 3 -8.08 -20.83 6.25
CA MET A 3 -8.80 -19.78 5.54
C MET A 3 -7.72 -18.90 4.91
N GLU A 4 -7.48 -19.09 3.62
CA GLU A 4 -6.75 -18.16 2.77
C GLU A 4 -7.62 -16.91 2.63
N HIS A 5 -7.59 -16.09 3.69
CA HIS A 5 -8.17 -14.76 3.70
C HIS A 5 -7.31 -13.93 2.74
N ASN A 6 -7.76 -13.79 1.49
CA ASN A 6 -7.26 -12.77 0.60
C ASN A 6 -7.38 -11.43 1.32
N PHE A 7 -6.25 -10.84 1.69
CA PHE A 7 -6.24 -9.56 2.38
C PHE A 7 -6.95 -8.54 1.47
N ALA A 8 -7.94 -7.85 2.03
CA ALA A 8 -8.76 -6.78 1.43
C ALA A 8 -10.06 -7.14 0.67
N ASP A 9 -10.52 -8.40 0.65
CA ASP A 9 -11.80 -8.70 -0.05
C ASP A 9 -13.06 -8.29 0.75
N TYR A 10 -12.94 -8.04 2.07
CA TYR A 10 -14.10 -7.89 2.97
C TYR A 10 -13.95 -6.77 4.02
N VAL A 11 -13.39 -5.61 3.66
CA VAL A 11 -13.49 -4.45 4.56
C VAL A 11 -14.90 -3.86 4.45
N ASP A 12 -15.78 -4.34 5.31
CA ASP A 12 -17.09 -3.73 5.60
C ASP A 12 -16.91 -2.42 6.41
N GLU A 13 -17.97 -1.62 6.57
CA GLU A 13 -17.92 -0.34 7.31
C GLU A 13 -17.32 -0.50 8.73
N LYS A 14 -17.62 -1.62 9.41
CA LYS A 14 -17.02 -1.93 10.72
C LYS A 14 -15.52 -2.21 10.65
N GLY A 15 -15.03 -2.74 9.54
CA GLY A 15 -13.61 -2.94 9.26
C GLY A 15 -12.89 -1.61 9.05
N VAL A 16 -13.51 -0.69 8.30
CA VAL A 16 -12.98 0.66 8.07
C VAL A 16 -12.83 1.42 9.40
N SER A 17 -13.85 1.40 10.26
CA SER A 17 -13.78 2.09 11.56
C SER A 17 -12.66 1.58 12.47
N LYS A 18 -12.34 0.28 12.42
CA LYS A 18 -11.21 -0.29 13.18
C LYS A 18 -9.87 0.19 12.65
N ILE A 19 -9.72 0.27 11.33
CA ILE A 19 -8.50 0.79 10.70
C ILE A 19 -8.34 2.27 11.07
N GLN A 20 -9.40 3.07 10.98
CA GLN A 20 -9.35 4.49 11.35
C GLN A 20 -9.02 4.72 12.82
N ALA A 21 -9.57 3.91 13.74
CA ALA A 21 -9.20 3.99 15.15
C ALA A 21 -7.71 3.72 15.37
N LEU A 22 -7.15 2.74 14.63
CA LEU A 22 -5.73 2.43 14.67
C LEU A 22 -4.87 3.54 14.03
N GLU A 23 -5.32 4.15 12.93
CA GLU A 23 -4.67 5.33 12.34
C GLU A 23 -4.57 6.49 13.34
N GLN A 24 -5.65 6.73 14.10
CA GLN A 24 -5.68 7.75 15.14
C GLN A 24 -4.76 7.41 16.32
N GLU A 25 -4.68 6.15 16.72
CA GLU A 25 -3.79 5.69 17.80
C GLU A 25 -2.31 5.82 17.42
N LEU A 26 -1.96 5.46 16.18
CA LEU A 26 -0.58 5.48 15.69
C LEU A 26 -0.14 6.88 15.22
N GLY A 27 -1.08 7.74 14.83
CA GLY A 27 -0.79 9.02 14.18
C GLY A 27 -0.29 8.87 12.74
N ASN A 28 -0.54 7.71 12.11
CA ASN A 28 -0.09 7.38 10.76
C ASN A 28 -1.30 7.01 9.89
N THR A 29 -1.29 7.44 8.64
CA THR A 29 -2.24 6.94 7.63
C THR A 29 -1.87 5.52 7.23
N LEU A 30 -2.79 4.59 7.40
CA LEU A 30 -2.67 3.20 7.04
C LEU A 30 -3.33 2.99 5.68
N ILE A 31 -2.60 2.40 4.75
CA ILE A 31 -3.16 2.08 3.43
C ILE A 31 -3.38 0.58 3.31
N ALA A 32 -4.64 0.18 3.27
CA ALA A 32 -5.04 -1.19 3.03
C ALA A 32 -5.07 -1.46 1.52
N TYR A 33 -4.13 -2.29 1.04
CA TYR A 33 -4.11 -2.78 -0.33
C TYR A 33 -4.39 -4.28 -0.35
N ARG A 34 -5.09 -4.74 -1.39
CA ARG A 34 -5.22 -6.17 -1.68
C ARG A 34 -3.83 -6.75 -1.91
N THR A 35 -3.51 -7.90 -1.32
CA THR A 35 -2.18 -8.53 -1.35
C THR A 35 -1.51 -8.31 -2.71
N PRO A 36 -0.60 -7.33 -2.84
CA PRO A 36 0.03 -7.08 -4.11
C PRO A 36 1.12 -8.14 -4.32
N PRO A 37 1.58 -8.35 -5.57
CA PRO A 37 2.90 -8.94 -5.79
C PRO A 37 3.96 -8.23 -4.93
N GLN A 38 5.07 -8.93 -4.67
CA GLN A 38 6.16 -8.45 -3.81
C GLN A 38 6.53 -6.98 -4.14
N PRO A 39 6.83 -6.14 -3.13
CA PRO A 39 7.35 -4.80 -3.37
C PRO A 39 8.53 -4.90 -4.34
N ALA A 40 8.53 -4.10 -5.41
CA ALA A 40 9.56 -4.22 -6.43
C ALA A 40 10.92 -3.85 -5.83
N ASN A 41 11.88 -4.79 -5.91
CA ASN A 41 13.27 -4.47 -5.62
C ASN A 41 13.86 -3.68 -6.79
N LEU A 42 13.74 -2.36 -6.73
CA LEU A 42 14.16 -1.48 -7.81
C LEU A 42 15.63 -1.06 -7.66
N PRO A 43 16.47 -1.22 -8.69
CA PRO A 43 17.80 -0.62 -8.72
C PRO A 43 17.71 0.92 -8.74
N ASP A 44 18.75 1.59 -8.25
CA ASP A 44 18.80 3.04 -8.06
C ASP A 44 18.39 3.86 -9.29
N GLU A 45 18.75 3.40 -10.50
CA GLU A 45 18.39 4.07 -11.75
C GLU A 45 16.89 4.12 -12.01
N LYS A 46 16.14 3.05 -11.66
CA LYS A 46 14.68 3.02 -11.79
C LYS A 46 14.02 3.84 -10.69
N LEU A 47 14.57 3.77 -9.46
CA LEU A 47 14.10 4.57 -8.33
C LEU A 47 14.27 6.07 -8.60
N ALA A 48 15.36 6.49 -9.24
CA ALA A 48 15.59 7.89 -9.62
C ALA A 48 14.52 8.43 -10.59
N LYS A 49 14.07 7.61 -11.54
CA LYS A 49 12.99 7.96 -12.47
C LYS A 49 11.65 8.16 -11.73
N ILE A 50 11.34 7.27 -10.80
CA ILE A 50 10.12 7.37 -9.97
C ILE A 50 10.16 8.63 -9.11
N LYS A 51 11.26 8.88 -8.40
CA LYS A 51 11.44 10.07 -7.57
C LYS A 51 11.33 11.37 -8.38
N LYS A 52 11.83 11.39 -9.62
CA LYS A 52 11.66 12.54 -10.51
C LYS A 52 10.20 12.80 -10.83
N LEU A 53 9.44 11.74 -11.15
CA LEU A 53 8.02 11.83 -11.45
C LEU A 53 7.19 12.25 -10.23
N GLU A 54 7.49 11.69 -9.05
CA GLU A 54 6.86 12.07 -7.77
C GLU A 54 6.98 13.58 -7.51
N LYS A 55 8.17 14.15 -7.75
CA LYS A 55 8.41 15.59 -7.61
C LYS A 55 7.62 16.43 -8.62
N GLN A 56 7.50 15.96 -9.86
CA GLN A 56 6.79 16.70 -10.91
C GLN A 56 5.28 16.71 -10.69
N LEU A 57 4.72 15.60 -10.18
CA LEU A 57 3.29 15.43 -10.00
C LEU A 57 2.79 15.75 -8.59
N CYS A 58 3.71 15.99 -7.64
CA CYS A 58 3.39 16.19 -6.21
C CYS A 58 2.64 15.00 -5.60
N VAL A 59 3.06 13.78 -5.93
CA VAL A 59 2.46 12.52 -5.44
C VAL A 59 3.53 11.59 -4.86
N ARG A 60 3.08 10.54 -4.17
CA ARG A 60 3.91 9.39 -3.76
C ARG A 60 3.51 8.16 -4.57
N LEU A 61 4.50 7.47 -5.14
CA LEU A 61 4.30 6.31 -5.98
C LEU A 61 4.95 5.08 -5.33
N VAL A 62 4.18 3.99 -5.23
CA VAL A 62 4.67 2.69 -4.74
C VAL A 62 4.73 1.73 -5.93
N ALA A 63 5.88 1.09 -6.12
CA ALA A 63 6.11 0.14 -7.21
C ALA A 63 6.05 -1.30 -6.69
N TYR A 64 5.25 -2.13 -7.36
CA TYR A 64 5.16 -3.56 -7.13
C TYR A 64 5.74 -4.32 -8.33
N GLU A 65 6.23 -5.53 -8.12
CA GLU A 65 6.65 -6.38 -9.23
C GLU A 65 5.45 -6.69 -10.13
N ASN A 66 5.60 -6.51 -11.44
CA ASN A 66 4.59 -7.04 -12.36
C ASN A 66 4.78 -8.56 -12.46
N HIS A 67 3.68 -9.31 -12.38
CA HIS A 67 3.62 -10.73 -12.71
C HIS A 67 3.95 -11.01 -14.18
#